data_AF-A0A3A4PX22-F1
#
_entry.id   AF-A0A3A4PX22-F1
#
_cell.length_a   1.000
_cell.length_b   1.000
_cell.length_c   1.000
_cell.angle_alpha   90.00
_cell.angle_beta   90.00
_cell.angle_gamma   90.00
#
_symmetry.space_group_name_H-M   'P 1'
#
loop_
_entity.id
_entity.type
_entity.pdbx_description
1 polymer ?
#
loop_
_entity_poly.entity_id
_entity_poly.type
_entity_poly.pdbx_seq_one_letter_code
_entity_poly.pdbx_strand_id
1 'polypeptide(L)'
;MPISIVGRFFAAQAVFAENDSIGIQQVRFFDPSSFDPVIAIYFLGFLSLLISLLVFLTFKYQRWKKYQLFLEEMKTLDLDPEAEGTFAWMVKRHQMDEPVNIFCSPRIFDEMASTEMLRILASAGSIQSKQNFIDMIYSIRNKTYRRDWISGKQFSRT
;
A
#
# COMPACT_ATOMS: atom_id res chain seq x y z
N MET A 1 33.62 19.63 84.60
CA MET A 1 34.79 19.60 83.68
C MET A 1 34.51 18.54 82.63
N PRO A 2 34.94 18.61 81.37
CA PRO A 2 35.20 19.72 80.44
C PRO A 2 34.28 19.61 79.18
N ILE A 3 34.66 20.35 78.16
CA ILE A 3 34.07 20.72 76.86
C ILE A 3 33.92 19.54 75.85
N SER A 4 32.84 19.57 75.04
CA SER A 4 32.70 19.01 73.67
C SER A 4 31.42 19.63 73.08
N ILE A 5 31.43 20.63 72.18
CA ILE A 5 31.86 20.77 70.77
C ILE A 5 31.17 19.81 69.79
N VAL A 6 30.45 20.44 68.84
CA VAL A 6 29.94 19.99 67.53
C VAL A 6 28.56 19.32 67.59
N GLY A 7 27.51 19.79 66.89
CA GLY A 7 27.47 20.73 65.79
C GLY A 7 26.09 21.36 65.66
N ARG A 8 26.10 22.69 65.57
CA ARG A 8 25.03 23.49 64.99
C ARG A 8 25.06 23.26 63.49
N PHE A 9 24.08 22.60 62.90
CA PHE A 9 23.61 22.83 61.53
C PHE A 9 22.22 22.21 61.45
N PHE A 10 21.30 22.89 60.74
CA PHE A 10 19.86 22.58 60.59
C PHE A 10 18.93 23.18 61.65
N ALA A 11 18.95 24.51 61.77
CA ALA A 11 17.81 25.28 62.26
C ALA A 11 17.30 26.18 61.12
N ALA A 12 16.47 25.63 60.24
CA ALA A 12 15.63 26.41 59.31
C ALA A 12 14.55 25.52 58.67
N GLN A 13 13.62 24.99 59.46
CA GLN A 13 12.30 24.59 58.97
C GLN A 13 11.39 24.21 60.15
N ALA A 14 10.96 25.22 60.92
CA ALA A 14 9.93 25.01 61.93
C ALA A 14 9.22 26.31 62.29
N VAL A 15 8.82 27.12 61.31
CA VAL A 15 7.82 28.18 61.49
C VAL A 15 7.12 28.35 60.15
N PHE A 16 5.80 28.57 60.16
CA PHE A 16 4.86 28.62 59.03
C PHE A 16 4.23 27.28 58.65
N ALA A 17 3.57 26.66 59.64
CA ALA A 17 2.49 25.72 59.42
C ALA A 17 1.15 26.39 59.80
N GLU A 18 0.78 27.47 59.12
CA GLU A 18 -0.58 28.01 59.21
C GLU A 18 -0.87 28.91 57.99
N ASN A 19 -1.92 28.54 57.23
CA ASN A 19 -2.55 29.28 56.12
C ASN A 19 -1.71 29.59 54.87
N ASP A 20 -1.86 28.75 53.84
CA ASP A 20 -2.60 29.18 52.64
C ASP A 20 -2.89 27.97 51.73
N SER A 21 -4.19 27.71 51.56
CA SER A 21 -4.79 26.69 50.72
C SER A 21 -4.64 27.04 49.23
N ILE A 22 -3.43 26.88 48.69
CA ILE A 22 -3.25 26.79 47.24
C ILE A 22 -3.70 25.40 46.82
N GLY A 23 -4.97 25.31 46.42
CA GLY A 23 -5.62 24.11 45.93
C GLY A 23 -4.91 23.57 44.68
N ILE A 24 -3.91 22.72 44.90
CA ILE A 24 -3.45 21.78 43.89
C ILE A 24 -4.57 20.73 43.79
N GLN A 25 -5.54 20.98 42.91
CA GLN A 25 -6.46 19.94 42.46
C GLN A 25 -5.58 18.79 41.97
N GLN A 26 -5.49 17.72 42.77
CA GLN A 26 -4.99 16.45 42.29
C GLN A 26 -5.90 16.04 41.16
N VAL A 27 -5.44 16.24 39.92
CA VAL A 27 -6.18 15.79 38.75
C VAL A 27 -6.19 14.27 38.84
N ARG A 28 -7.31 13.73 39.32
CA ARG A 28 -7.59 12.30 39.40
C ARG A 28 -7.81 11.83 37.96
N PHE A 29 -6.70 11.60 37.25
CA PHE A 29 -6.73 11.05 35.90
C PHE A 29 -7.16 9.58 36.02
N PHE A 30 -8.44 9.32 35.74
CA PHE A 30 -9.05 7.99 35.64
C PHE A 30 -9.15 7.20 36.94
N ASP A 31 -10.38 7.00 37.41
CA ASP A 31 -10.74 5.94 38.35
C ASP A 31 -11.11 4.69 37.51
N PRO A 32 -10.23 3.66 37.39
CA PRO A 32 -10.45 2.52 36.50
C PRO A 32 -11.60 1.59 36.95
N SER A 33 -12.15 1.82 38.14
CA SER A 33 -13.22 1.01 38.75
C SER A 33 -14.63 1.33 38.21
N SER A 34 -14.80 2.45 37.51
CA SER A 34 -16.09 2.88 36.94
C SER A 34 -16.18 2.70 35.41
N PHE A 35 -15.14 2.15 34.78
CA PHE A 35 -15.11 2.01 33.33
C PHE A 35 -15.84 0.73 32.90
N ASP A 36 -16.97 0.89 32.19
CA ASP A 36 -17.75 -0.21 31.66
C ASP A 36 -17.00 -0.89 30.49
N PRO A 37 -16.57 -2.16 30.63
CA PRO A 37 -15.85 -2.88 29.59
C PRO A 37 -16.64 -3.03 28.29
N VAL A 38 -17.98 -2.94 28.34
CA VAL A 38 -18.84 -3.00 27.15
C VAL A 38 -18.59 -1.79 26.24
N ILE A 39 -18.44 -0.60 26.82
CA ILE A 39 -18.14 0.64 26.09
C ILE A 39 -16.76 0.54 25.43
N ALA A 40 -15.79 -0.05 26.12
CA ALA A 40 -14.45 -0.28 25.60
C ALA A 40 -14.47 -1.13 24.31
N ILE A 41 -15.27 -2.20 24.31
CA ILE A 41 -15.40 -3.11 23.16
C ILE A 41 -16.06 -2.40 21.97
N TYR A 42 -17.11 -1.62 22.20
CA TYR A 42 -17.74 -0.85 21.11
C TYR A 42 -16.79 0.18 20.51
N PHE A 43 -16.02 0.87 21.35
CA PHE A 43 -15.03 1.85 20.88
C PHE A 43 -13.95 1.17 20.04
N LEU A 44 -13.45 0.01 20.49
CA LEU A 44 -12.41 -0.74 19.79
C LEU A 44 -12.93 -1.33 18.46
N GLY A 45 -14.17 -1.81 18.44
CA GLY A 45 -14.85 -2.25 17.22
C GLY A 45 -15.08 -1.11 16.22
N PHE A 46 -15.51 0.06 16.68
CA PHE A 46 -15.66 1.24 15.85
C PHE A 46 -14.33 1.69 15.25
N LEU A 47 -13.26 1.71 16.06
CA LEU A 47 -11.91 2.04 15.59
C LEU A 47 -11.44 1.05 14.52
N SER A 48 -11.65 -0.25 14.74
CA SER A 48 -11.31 -1.30 13.77
C SER A 48 -12.06 -1.14 12.45
N LEU A 49 -13.35 -0.80 12.50
CA LEU A 49 -14.17 -0.55 11.32
C LEU A 49 -13.67 0.69 10.56
N LEU A 50 -13.33 1.77 11.28
CA LEU A 50 -12.82 3.00 10.68
C LEU A 50 -11.49 2.75 9.95
N ILE A 51 -10.56 2.00 10.57
CA ILE A 51 -9.30 1.59 9.93
C ILE A 51 -9.59 0.75 8.69
N SER A 52 -10.48 -0.23 8.78
CA SER A 52 -10.86 -1.10 7.65
C SER A 52 -11.45 -0.30 6.49
N LEU A 53 -12.31 0.69 6.80
CA LEU A 53 -12.91 1.60 5.81
C LEU A 53 -11.84 2.45 5.12
N LEU A 54 -10.89 3.01 5.87
CA LEU A 54 -9.78 3.78 5.31
C LEU A 54 -8.92 2.94 4.36
N VAL A 55 -8.59 1.71 4.75
CA VAL A 55 -7.84 0.78 3.91
C VAL A 55 -8.63 0.46 2.64
N PHE A 56 -9.93 0.18 2.76
CA PHE A 56 -10.80 -0.10 1.62
C PHE A 56 -10.90 1.07 0.65
N LEU A 57 -11.11 2.28 1.15
CA LEU A 57 -11.15 3.51 0.35
C LEU A 57 -9.81 3.75 -0.36
N THR A 58 -8.70 3.57 0.35
CA THR A 58 -7.35 3.71 -0.21
C THR A 58 -7.12 2.72 -1.34
N PHE A 59 -7.51 1.46 -1.15
CA PHE A 59 -7.39 0.42 -2.18
C PHE A 59 -8.24 0.74 -3.41
N LYS A 60 -9.51 1.14 -3.21
CA LYS A 60 -10.41 1.60 -4.28
C LYS A 60 -9.82 2.78 -5.05
N TYR A 61 -9.29 3.77 -4.33
CA TYR A 61 -8.70 4.96 -4.93
C TYR A 61 -7.44 4.63 -5.74
N GLN A 62 -6.54 3.82 -5.21
CA GLN A 62 -5.34 3.39 -5.93
C GLN A 62 -5.70 2.64 -7.22
N ARG A 63 -6.69 1.73 -7.16
CA ARG A 63 -7.15 0.98 -8.33
C ARG A 63 -7.77 1.92 -9.38
N TRP A 64 -8.56 2.89 -8.95
CA TRP A 64 -9.16 3.87 -9.85
C TRP A 64 -8.09 4.76 -10.51
N LYS A 65 -7.07 5.20 -9.75
CA LYS A 65 -5.96 5.99 -10.28
C LYS A 65 -5.17 5.21 -11.35
N LYS A 66 -4.84 3.94 -11.09
CA LYS A 66 -4.20 3.07 -12.09
C LYS A 66 -5.04 2.93 -13.36
N TYR A 67 -6.37 2.85 -13.21
CA TYR A 67 -7.29 2.78 -14.36
C TYR A 67 -7.30 4.04 -15.20
N GLN A 68 -7.30 5.21 -14.58
CA GLN A 68 -7.21 6.46 -15.33
C GLN A 68 -5.88 6.58 -16.08
N LEU A 69 -4.77 6.17 -15.46
CA LEU A 69 -3.47 6.16 -16.12
C LEU A 69 -3.47 5.23 -17.35
N PHE A 70 -4.03 4.04 -17.22
CA PHE A 70 -4.21 3.11 -18.35
C PHE A 70 -5.02 3.74 -19.49
N LEU A 71 -6.15 4.38 -19.16
CA LEU A 71 -6.99 5.03 -20.17
C LEU A 71 -6.28 6.19 -20.87
N GLU A 72 -5.48 6.96 -20.13
CA GLU A 72 -4.67 8.03 -20.69
C GLU A 72 -3.60 7.46 -21.64
N GLU A 73 -2.87 6.42 -21.23
CA GLU A 73 -1.87 5.77 -22.08
C GLU A 73 -2.49 5.20 -23.38
N MET A 74 -3.65 4.54 -23.30
CA MET A 74 -4.36 4.04 -24.49
C MET A 74 -4.83 5.18 -25.39
N LYS A 75 -5.38 6.25 -24.82
CA LYS A 75 -5.78 7.43 -25.57
C LYS A 75 -4.60 8.09 -26.28
N THR A 76 -3.40 8.11 -25.69
CA THR A 76 -2.20 8.65 -26.36
C THR A 76 -1.74 7.81 -27.55
N LEU A 77 -2.12 6.53 -27.61
CA LEU A 77 -1.79 5.62 -28.69
C LEU A 77 -2.86 5.59 -29.79
N ASP A 78 -3.92 6.39 -29.66
CA ASP A 78 -5.14 6.36 -30.50
C ASP A 78 -5.79 4.97 -30.53
N LEU A 79 -5.69 4.28 -29.39
CA LEU A 79 -6.15 2.93 -29.16
C LEU A 79 -7.47 2.97 -28.39
N ASP A 80 -8.48 2.22 -28.85
CA ASP A 80 -9.78 2.14 -28.18
C ASP A 80 -9.79 0.91 -27.24
N PRO A 81 -9.79 1.13 -25.91
CA PRO A 81 -9.68 0.05 -24.94
C PRO A 81 -10.87 -0.91 -24.92
N GLU A 82 -12.02 -0.54 -25.51
CA GLU A 82 -13.19 -1.41 -25.64
C GLU A 82 -13.22 -2.17 -26.98
N ALA A 83 -12.65 -1.59 -28.04
CA ALA A 83 -12.55 -2.23 -29.35
C ALA A 83 -11.31 -3.13 -29.49
N GLU A 84 -10.31 -2.97 -28.63
CA GLU A 84 -9.09 -3.76 -28.66
C GLU A 84 -9.22 -5.07 -27.89
N GLY A 85 -9.11 -6.18 -28.63
CA GLY A 85 -9.38 -7.52 -28.12
C GLY A 85 -8.39 -8.03 -27.06
N THR A 86 -8.27 -9.35 -26.97
CA THR A 86 -7.00 -10.06 -26.68
C THR A 86 -5.96 -9.36 -25.78
N PHE A 87 -5.16 -8.54 -26.46
CA PHE A 87 -3.93 -7.95 -25.96
C PHE A 87 -4.13 -6.71 -25.09
N ALA A 88 -5.02 -5.78 -25.46
CA ALA A 88 -5.31 -4.62 -24.62
C ALA A 88 -5.86 -5.06 -23.26
N TRP A 89 -6.66 -6.13 -23.25
CA TRP A 89 -7.13 -6.74 -22.00
C TRP A 89 -5.99 -7.33 -21.16
N MET A 90 -4.99 -7.96 -21.79
CA MET A 90 -3.80 -8.46 -21.08
C MET A 90 -2.93 -7.33 -20.53
N VAL A 91 -2.72 -6.27 -21.31
CA VAL A 91 -1.98 -5.07 -20.90
C VAL A 91 -2.68 -4.36 -19.74
N LYS A 92 -4.00 -4.16 -19.85
CA LYS A 92 -4.84 -3.62 -18.77
C LYS A 92 -4.66 -4.41 -17.47
N ARG A 93 -4.76 -5.74 -17.53
CA ARG A 93 -4.59 -6.58 -16.34
C ARG A 93 -3.17 -6.50 -15.78
N HIS A 94 -2.16 -6.44 -16.64
CA HIS A 94 -0.77 -6.28 -16.21
C HIS A 94 -0.56 -4.96 -15.44
N GLN A 95 -1.10 -3.85 -15.92
CA GLN A 95 -1.00 -2.55 -15.23
C GLN A 95 -1.79 -2.49 -13.92
N MET A 96 -2.85 -3.30 -13.81
CA MET A 96 -3.66 -3.39 -12.58
C MET A 96 -3.09 -4.33 -11.51
N ASP A 97 -1.93 -4.93 -11.75
CA ASP A 97 -1.40 -6.05 -10.95
C ASP A 97 -2.38 -7.24 -10.83
N GLU A 98 -3.26 -7.39 -11.82
CA GLU A 98 -4.20 -8.51 -11.91
C GLU A 98 -3.55 -9.72 -12.59
N PRO A 99 -3.98 -10.96 -12.26
CA PRO A 99 -3.52 -12.13 -12.98
C PRO A 99 -3.95 -12.06 -14.44
N VAL A 100 -2.96 -11.98 -15.33
CA VAL A 100 -3.14 -12.05 -16.77
C VAL A 100 -3.46 -13.51 -17.10
N ASN A 101 -4.63 -13.79 -17.72
CA ASN A 101 -4.89 -15.10 -18.29
C ASN A 101 -4.19 -15.14 -19.65
N ILE A 102 -3.06 -15.83 -19.72
CA ILE A 102 -2.27 -15.89 -20.94
C ILE A 102 -2.72 -17.09 -21.78
N PHE A 103 -2.58 -16.94 -23.10
CA PHE A 103 -2.68 -18.06 -24.03
C PHE A 103 -1.75 -19.21 -23.59
N CYS A 104 -2.16 -20.46 -23.79
CA CYS A 104 -1.39 -21.63 -23.32
C CYS A 104 -0.08 -21.88 -24.08
N SER A 105 0.17 -21.20 -25.20
CA SER A 105 1.35 -21.45 -26.04
C SER A 105 2.18 -20.18 -26.25
N PRO A 106 3.50 -20.22 -26.01
CA PRO A 106 4.39 -19.10 -26.24
C PRO A 106 4.44 -18.68 -27.72
N ARG A 107 4.26 -19.64 -28.65
CA ARG A 107 4.25 -19.35 -30.09
C ARG A 107 3.04 -18.52 -30.51
N ILE A 108 1.86 -18.85 -29.96
CA ILE A 108 0.61 -18.11 -30.23
C ILE A 108 0.71 -16.71 -29.61
N PHE A 109 1.31 -16.61 -28.43
CA PHE A 109 1.59 -15.32 -27.81
C PHE A 109 2.51 -14.45 -28.69
N ASP A 110 3.62 -15.00 -29.19
CA ASP A 110 4.60 -14.26 -30.00
C ASP A 110 4.03 -13.81 -31.36
N GLU A 111 3.19 -14.63 -31.99
CA GLU A 111 2.52 -14.29 -33.25
C GLU A 111 1.51 -13.14 -33.07
N MET A 112 0.71 -13.21 -32.00
CA MET A 112 -0.25 -12.16 -31.67
C MET A 112 0.46 -10.88 -31.20
N ALA A 113 1.53 -11.01 -30.41
CA ALA A 113 2.37 -9.89 -30.00
C ALA A 113 2.97 -9.17 -31.20
N SER A 114 3.50 -9.91 -32.17
CA SER A 114 4.11 -9.33 -33.38
C SER A 114 3.09 -8.54 -34.20
N THR A 115 1.86 -9.05 -34.31
CA THR A 115 0.75 -8.38 -35.01
C THR A 115 0.37 -7.06 -34.32
N GLU A 116 0.24 -7.07 -33.00
CA GLU A 116 -0.07 -5.87 -32.21
C GLU A 116 1.09 -4.86 -32.20
N MET A 117 2.34 -5.32 -32.14
CA MET A 117 3.52 -4.44 -32.25
C MET A 117 3.56 -3.72 -33.60
N LEU A 118 3.30 -4.42 -34.71
CA LEU A 118 3.22 -3.79 -36.03
C LEU A 118 2.11 -2.74 -36.10
N ARG A 119 0.95 -3.04 -35.52
CA ARG A 119 -0.19 -2.11 -35.46
C ARG A 119 0.15 -0.84 -34.68
N ILE A 120 0.82 -0.98 -33.54
CA ILE A 120 1.20 0.15 -32.68
C ILE A 120 2.34 0.96 -33.28
N LEU A 121 3.28 0.31 -33.96
CA LEU A 121 4.28 1.02 -34.75
C LEU A 121 3.63 1.88 -35.83
N ALA A 122 2.52 1.43 -36.42
CA ALA A 122 1.73 2.19 -37.38
C ALA A 122 0.80 3.26 -36.77
N SER A 123 0.57 3.29 -35.45
CA SER A 123 -0.32 4.27 -34.81
C SER A 123 0.32 5.65 -34.68
N ALA A 124 -0.50 6.68 -34.40
CA ALA A 124 -0.04 8.07 -34.30
C ALA A 124 0.73 8.42 -33.01
N GLY A 125 0.96 7.44 -32.13
CA GLY A 125 1.59 7.66 -30.82
C GLY A 125 3.06 8.10 -30.88
N SER A 126 3.54 8.68 -29.78
CA SER A 126 4.96 9.05 -29.63
C SER A 126 5.87 7.81 -29.65
N ILE A 127 7.12 7.96 -30.12
CA ILE A 127 8.11 6.87 -30.14
C ILE A 127 8.31 6.27 -28.74
N GLN A 128 8.33 7.12 -27.70
CA GLN A 128 8.48 6.66 -26.32
C GLN A 128 7.28 5.83 -25.85
N SER A 129 6.05 6.26 -26.17
CA SER A 129 4.83 5.51 -25.81
C SER A 129 4.79 4.15 -26.49
N LYS A 130 5.21 4.07 -27.76
CA LYS A 130 5.32 2.81 -28.51
C LYS A 130 6.34 1.87 -27.87
N GLN A 131 7.52 2.40 -27.50
CA GLN A 131 8.56 1.62 -26.82
C GLN A 131 8.06 1.08 -25.48
N ASN A 132 7.43 1.91 -24.66
CA ASN A 132 6.89 1.51 -23.36
C ASN A 132 5.85 0.38 -23.50
N PHE A 133 5.00 0.43 -24.52
CA PHE A 133 4.03 -0.63 -24.78
C PHE A 133 4.69 -1.94 -25.20
N ILE A 134 5.68 -1.88 -26.10
CA ILE A 134 6.46 -3.04 -26.52
C ILE A 134 7.16 -3.69 -25.31
N ASP A 135 7.79 -2.88 -24.47
CA ASP A 135 8.46 -3.35 -23.25
C ASP A 135 7.47 -4.02 -22.29
N MET A 136 6.24 -3.50 -22.21
CA MET A 136 5.17 -4.08 -21.40
C MET A 136 4.73 -5.46 -21.92
N ILE A 137 4.63 -5.64 -23.24
CA ILE A 137 4.37 -6.96 -23.84
C ILE A 137 5.49 -7.95 -23.47
N TYR A 138 6.75 -7.54 -23.59
CA TYR A 138 7.88 -8.40 -23.23
C TYR A 138 7.94 -8.71 -21.73
N SER A 139 7.55 -7.77 -20.87
CA SER A 139 7.39 -8.00 -19.43
C SER A 139 6.33 -9.08 -19.15
N ILE A 140 5.16 -9.00 -19.80
CA ILE A 140 4.09 -10.01 -19.68
C ILE A 140 4.61 -11.38 -20.13
N ARG A 141 5.28 -11.44 -21.28
CA ARG A 141 5.88 -12.67 -21.83
C ARG A 141 6.87 -13.30 -20.84
N ASN A 142 7.81 -12.51 -20.34
CA ASN A 142 8.85 -12.99 -19.42
C ASN A 142 8.24 -13.45 -18.10
N LYS A 143 7.31 -12.70 -17.52
CA LYS A 143 6.61 -13.08 -16.28
C LYS A 143 5.83 -14.39 -16.44
N THR A 144 5.30 -14.63 -17.63
CA THR A 144 4.46 -15.78 -17.94
C THR A 144 5.26 -17.03 -18.24
N TYR A 145 6.16 -16.98 -19.23
CA TYR A 145 6.79 -18.18 -19.80
C TYR A 145 8.20 -18.44 -19.27
N ARG A 146 8.89 -17.46 -18.64
CA ARG A 146 10.20 -17.74 -18.02
C ARG A 146 10.10 -18.40 -16.65
N ARG A 147 8.91 -18.46 -16.02
CA ARG A 147 8.75 -19.17 -14.73
C ARG A 147 9.11 -20.66 -14.86
N ASP A 148 8.81 -21.25 -16.00
CA ASP A 148 9.05 -22.67 -16.24
C ASP A 148 10.53 -22.96 -16.51
N TRP A 149 11.26 -22.02 -17.12
CA TRP A 149 12.71 -22.12 -17.35
C TRP A 149 13.53 -22.01 -16.06
N ILE A 150 13.05 -21.27 -15.07
CA ILE A 150 13.66 -21.16 -13.73
C ILE A 150 13.30 -22.37 -12.85
N SER A 151 12.17 -23.05 -13.13
CA SER A 151 11.70 -24.20 -12.34
C SER A 151 12.38 -25.54 -12.64
N GLY A 152 13.33 -25.58 -13.59
CA GLY A 152 14.20 -26.74 -13.80
C GLY A 152 13.50 -28.05 -14.19
N LYS A 153 12.22 -28.05 -14.55
CA LYS A 153 11.58 -29.21 -15.18
C LYS A 153 11.95 -29.22 -16.66
N GLN A 154 13.17 -29.69 -16.93
CA GLN A 154 13.53 -30.20 -18.23
C GLN A 154 12.43 -31.18 -18.65
N PHE A 155 11.72 -30.84 -19.72
CA PHE A 155 10.92 -31.78 -20.48
C PHE A 155 11.89 -32.86 -20.97
N SER A 156 11.97 -33.96 -20.22
CA SER A 156 12.60 -35.19 -20.66
C SER A 156 11.73 -35.70 -21.82
N ARG A 157 12.13 -35.35 -23.04
CA ARG A 157 11.59 -35.94 -24.26
C ARG A 157 12.28 -37.29 -24.42
N THR A 158 11.60 -38.34 -23.97
CA THR A 158 11.72 -39.70 -24.53
C THR A 158 10.85 -39.80 -25.77
#